data_AF-A0A5E4HTC9-F1
#
_entry.id   AF-A0A5E4HTC9-F1
#
_cell.length_a   1.000
_cell.length_b   1.000
_cell.length_c   1.000
_cell.angle_alpha   90.00
_cell.angle_beta   90.00
_cell.angle_gamma   90.00
#
_symmetry.space_group_name_H-M   'P 1'
#
loop_
_entity.id
_entity.type
_entity.pdbx_description
1 polymer ?
#
loop_
_entity_poly.entity_id
_entity_poly.type
_entity_poly.pdbx_seq_one_letter_code
_entity_poly.pdbx_strand_id
1 'polypeptide(L)'
;MSSKIIAIALVFLVIGAGAGYVINGMNVNGKISEKQTEVNSLRSEIATLQATSIPLEKDAGLWRQLRATYTDKAPPDMPDHLVKMLSDGKILFIHLDGPVDTAKNILWIGDGIPGKFIKADQPKEAGYVHFHGMNGGHGPAVAPGTQGFWVRHIAVKEFDAPWGHVTSGIDTNFMPTPPPE
;
A
#
# COMPACT_ATOMS: atom_id res chain seq x y z
N MET A 1 -16.81 15.27 17.41
CA MET A 1 -16.40 16.33 18.35
C MET A 1 -14.87 16.34 18.44
N SER A 2 -14.29 17.54 18.55
CA SER A 2 -12.86 17.84 18.67
C SER A 2 -12.04 17.88 17.38
N SER A 3 -11.95 19.07 16.78
CA SER A 3 -10.73 19.56 16.17
C SER A 3 -10.70 21.07 16.36
N LYS A 4 -10.01 21.49 17.41
CA LYS A 4 -9.61 22.88 17.64
C LYS A 4 -8.64 23.23 16.52
N ILE A 5 -9.13 23.83 15.43
CA ILE A 5 -8.28 24.57 14.50
C ILE A 5 -8.01 25.91 15.17
N ILE A 6 -6.75 26.05 15.54
CA ILE A 6 -6.15 27.20 16.20
C ILE A 6 -6.44 28.47 15.38
N ALA A 7 -7.16 29.40 15.99
CA ALA A 7 -7.37 30.74 15.50
C ALA A 7 -6.04 31.51 15.53
N ILE A 8 -5.39 31.65 14.38
CA ILE A 8 -4.37 32.68 14.15
C ILE A 8 -4.71 33.40 12.85
N ALA A 9 -5.42 34.51 12.98
CA ALA A 9 -5.31 35.66 12.10
C ALA A 9 -5.74 36.90 12.90
N LEU A 10 -4.76 37.42 13.63
CA LEU A 10 -4.75 38.75 14.22
C LEU A 10 -5.04 39.81 13.13
N VAL A 11 -5.94 40.73 13.49
CA VAL A 11 -5.94 42.15 13.10
C VAL A 11 -6.17 42.46 11.60
N PHE A 12 -7.44 42.57 11.20
CA PHE A 12 -7.87 43.47 10.13
C PHE A 12 -9.14 44.22 10.54
N LEU A 13 -9.04 44.99 11.61
CA LEU A 13 -10.06 45.99 11.95
C LEU A 13 -9.38 47.31 12.32
N VAL A 14 -8.73 47.94 11.33
CA VAL A 14 -8.27 49.32 11.43
C VAL A 14 -8.60 50.04 10.12
N ILE A 15 -9.67 50.84 10.19
CA ILE A 15 -9.99 52.03 9.39
C ILE A 15 -10.65 51.77 8.03
N GLY A 16 -11.96 51.54 8.09
CA GLY A 16 -12.91 52.10 7.12
C GLY A 16 -13.57 53.34 7.73
N ALA A 17 -12.94 54.51 7.60
CA ALA A 17 -13.59 55.83 7.65
C ALA A 17 -12.50 56.89 7.35
N GLY A 18 -12.75 57.72 6.33
CA GLY A 18 -11.81 58.70 5.83
C GLY A 18 -11.41 59.75 6.88
N ALA A 19 -10.10 59.91 7.05
CA ALA A 19 -9.46 61.17 7.37
C ALA A 19 -8.02 61.05 6.88
N GLY A 20 -7.61 61.92 5.96
CA GLY A 20 -6.29 61.88 5.34
C GLY A 20 -5.18 62.01 6.38
N TYR A 21 -4.40 60.95 6.53
CA TYR A 21 -3.05 61.03 7.06
C TYR A 21 -2.08 60.76 5.90
N VAL A 22 -1.51 61.82 5.35
CA VAL A 22 -0.37 61.74 4.44
C VAL A 22 0.84 61.34 5.28
N ILE A 23 1.05 60.04 5.45
CA ILE A 23 2.30 59.47 5.98
C ILE A 23 3.05 58.95 4.76
N ASN A 24 4.09 59.67 4.29
CA ASN A 24 5.10 59.19 3.33
C ASN A 24 4.59 58.16 2.29
N GLY A 25 3.53 58.53 1.55
CA GLY A 25 2.61 57.60 0.85
C GLY A 25 3.21 56.74 -0.26
N MET A 26 4.46 56.95 -0.66
CA MET A 26 5.14 56.11 -1.66
C MET A 26 5.74 54.83 -1.06
N ASN A 27 6.17 54.83 0.22
CA ASN A 27 6.83 53.68 0.83
C ASN A 27 5.81 52.64 1.38
N VAL A 28 4.67 53.11 1.86
CA VAL A 28 3.62 52.24 2.43
C VAL A 28 2.89 51.45 1.33
N ASN A 29 2.54 52.10 0.21
CA ASN A 29 1.86 51.43 -0.90
C ASN A 29 2.75 50.36 -1.58
N GLY A 30 4.06 50.61 -1.69
CA GLY A 30 5.02 49.61 -2.18
C GLY A 30 5.07 48.37 -1.28
N LYS A 31 5.19 48.58 0.04
CA LYS A 31 5.18 47.47 1.02
C LYS A 31 3.86 46.70 1.04
N ILE A 32 2.73 47.38 0.89
CA ILE A 32 1.41 46.73 0.77
C ILE A 32 1.36 45.88 -0.51
N SER A 33 1.85 46.40 -1.64
CA SER A 33 1.90 45.66 -2.90
C SER A 33 2.79 44.44 -2.82
N GLU A 34 3.98 44.54 -2.21
CA GLU A 34 4.88 43.42 -1.98
C GLU A 34 4.23 42.35 -1.10
N LYS A 35 3.61 42.76 0.01
CA LYS A 35 2.88 41.85 0.90
C LYS A 35 1.69 41.19 0.20
N GLN A 36 1.01 41.89 -0.69
CA GLN A 36 -0.09 41.31 -1.46
C GLN A 36 0.41 40.26 -2.45
N THR A 37 1.55 40.49 -3.10
CA THR A 37 2.20 39.50 -3.97
C THR A 37 2.63 38.27 -3.17
N GLU A 38 3.22 38.45 -2.00
CA GLU A 38 3.58 37.37 -1.08
C GLU A 38 2.35 36.55 -0.66
N VAL A 39 1.25 37.21 -0.26
CA VAL A 39 -0.01 36.54 0.09
C VAL A 39 -0.57 35.75 -1.10
N ASN A 40 -0.52 36.30 -2.30
CA ASN A 40 -1.00 35.60 -3.50
C ASN A 40 -0.14 34.37 -3.81
N SER A 41 1.18 34.48 -3.63
CA SER A 41 2.12 33.37 -3.77
C SER A 41 1.82 32.25 -2.76
N LEU A 42 1.68 32.61 -1.47
CA LEU A 42 1.36 31.64 -0.41
C LEU A 42 0.01 30.95 -0.63
N ARG A 43 -1.01 31.68 -1.12
CA ARG A 43 -2.31 31.09 -1.48
C ARG A 43 -2.17 30.06 -2.60
N SER A 44 -1.33 30.33 -3.59
CA SER A 44 -1.05 29.40 -4.68
C SER A 44 -0.32 28.14 -4.19
N GLU A 45 0.65 28.30 -3.28
CA GLU A 45 1.37 27.19 -2.66
C GLU A 45 0.43 26.32 -1.81
N ILE A 46 -0.41 26.92 -0.97
CA ILE A 46 -1.43 26.20 -0.18
C ILE A 46 -2.36 25.40 -1.10
N ALA A 47 -2.84 26.00 -2.19
CA ALA A 47 -3.71 25.31 -3.14
C ALA A 47 -3.00 24.09 -3.77
N THR A 48 -1.71 24.21 -4.06
CA THR A 48 -0.89 23.12 -4.64
C THR A 48 -0.65 22.00 -3.64
N LEU A 49 -0.33 22.34 -2.39
CA LEU A 49 -0.16 21.38 -1.30
C LEU A 49 -1.46 20.63 -1.01
N GLN A 50 -2.60 21.33 -0.98
CA GLN A 50 -3.91 20.73 -0.79
C GLN A 50 -4.29 19.78 -1.94
N ALA A 51 -4.01 20.18 -3.18
CA ALA A 51 -4.23 19.31 -4.34
C ALA A 51 -3.42 18.02 -4.28
N THR A 52 -2.27 18.04 -3.59
CA THR A 52 -1.39 16.87 -3.42
C THR A 52 -1.72 16.07 -2.16
N SER A 53 -2.14 16.69 -1.06
CA SER A 53 -2.39 16.00 0.21
C SER A 53 -3.66 15.15 0.18
N ILE A 54 -4.72 15.63 -0.47
CA ILE A 54 -6.02 14.94 -0.55
C ILE A 54 -5.89 13.52 -1.16
N PRO A 55 -5.26 13.32 -2.35
CA PRO A 55 -5.11 11.98 -2.91
C PRO A 55 -4.24 11.08 -2.03
N LEU A 56 -3.16 11.61 -1.44
CA LEU A 56 -2.30 10.83 -0.53
C LEU A 56 -3.04 10.36 0.72
N GLU A 57 -3.89 11.21 1.30
CA GLU A 57 -4.74 10.84 2.44
C GLU A 57 -5.72 9.73 2.08
N LYS A 58 -6.31 9.81 0.88
CA LYS A 58 -7.20 8.77 0.35
C LYS A 58 -6.46 7.45 0.17
N ASP A 59 -5.29 7.46 -0.49
CA ASP A 59 -4.49 6.26 -0.75
C ASP A 59 -4.01 5.61 0.56
N ALA A 60 -3.55 6.43 1.53
CA ALA A 60 -3.23 5.96 2.87
C ALA A 60 -4.45 5.35 3.59
N GLY A 61 -5.64 5.91 3.36
CA GLY A 61 -6.91 5.36 3.85
C GLY A 61 -7.21 3.98 3.28
N LEU A 62 -7.08 3.80 1.97
CA LEU A 62 -7.27 2.52 1.29
C LEU A 62 -6.26 1.48 1.76
N TRP A 63 -4.99 1.85 1.89
CA TRP A 63 -3.95 0.96 2.40
C TRP A 63 -4.25 0.49 3.84
N ARG A 64 -4.75 1.39 4.70
CA ARG A 64 -5.19 1.00 6.06
C ARG A 64 -6.34 0.00 6.01
N GLN A 65 -7.35 0.21 5.16
CA GLN A 65 -8.49 -0.70 5.02
C GLN A 65 -8.05 -2.08 4.50
N LEU A 66 -7.16 -2.11 3.51
CA LEU A 66 -6.62 -3.34 2.95
C LEU A 66 -5.88 -4.14 4.03
N ARG A 67 -4.94 -3.52 4.76
CA ARG A 67 -4.23 -4.18 5.86
C ARG A 67 -5.16 -4.66 6.97
N ALA A 68 -6.21 -3.89 7.29
CA ALA A 68 -7.21 -4.30 8.26
C ALA A 68 -8.08 -5.48 7.80
N THR A 69 -8.10 -5.79 6.50
CA THR A 69 -8.82 -6.95 5.94
C THR A 69 -7.97 -8.22 6.01
N TYR A 70 -6.67 -8.09 5.79
CA TYR A 70 -5.70 -9.19 5.76
C TYR A 70 -4.96 -9.30 7.10
N THR A 71 -5.69 -9.71 8.13
CA THR A 71 -5.19 -9.79 9.52
C THR A 71 -4.71 -11.17 9.93
N ASP A 72 -4.90 -12.16 9.07
CA ASP A 72 -4.70 -13.55 9.43
C ASP A 72 -3.23 -13.92 9.22
N LYS A 73 -2.76 -14.88 10.02
CA LYS A 73 -1.44 -15.48 9.83
C LYS A 73 -1.64 -16.82 9.14
N ALA A 74 -1.26 -16.93 7.88
CA ALA A 74 -1.08 -18.24 7.26
C ALA A 74 0.36 -18.72 7.45
N PRO A 75 0.58 -20.01 7.72
CA PRO A 75 1.92 -20.55 7.75
C PRO A 75 2.53 -20.72 6.33
N PRO A 76 3.82 -20.43 6.15
CA PRO A 76 4.70 -19.73 7.10
C PRO A 76 4.32 -18.25 7.22
N ASP A 77 4.47 -17.69 8.44
CA ASP A 77 4.33 -16.24 8.68
C ASP A 77 5.48 -15.53 7.95
N MET A 78 5.14 -14.73 6.94
CA MET A 78 6.11 -14.09 6.05
C MET A 78 5.96 -12.56 6.18
N PRO A 79 7.04 -11.83 6.49
CA PRO A 79 6.97 -10.39 6.81
C PRO A 79 6.55 -9.51 5.63
N ASP A 80 6.66 -10.02 4.41
CA ASP A 80 6.30 -9.41 3.13
C ASP A 80 4.92 -9.83 2.61
N HIS A 81 4.15 -10.58 3.42
CA HIS A 81 2.82 -11.05 3.05
C HIS A 81 1.72 -10.42 3.91
N LEU A 82 0.60 -10.12 3.25
CA LEU A 82 -0.70 -9.91 3.88
C LEU A 82 -1.57 -11.12 3.57
N VAL A 83 -2.20 -11.73 4.59
CA VAL A 83 -2.99 -12.95 4.39
C VAL A 83 -4.40 -12.85 4.98
N LYS A 84 -5.35 -13.45 4.27
CA LYS A 84 -6.74 -13.63 4.68
C LYS A 84 -7.14 -15.09 4.54
N MET A 85 -7.52 -15.73 5.64
CA MET A 85 -8.15 -17.05 5.61
C MET A 85 -9.65 -16.89 5.34
N LEU A 86 -10.16 -17.69 4.41
CA LEU A 86 -11.58 -17.77 4.07
C LEU A 86 -12.26 -18.85 4.92
N SER A 87 -13.59 -18.77 5.02
CA SER A 87 -14.38 -19.69 5.84
C SER A 87 -14.33 -21.15 5.36
N ASP A 88 -14.00 -21.38 4.09
CA ASP A 88 -13.81 -22.71 3.49
C ASP A 88 -12.36 -23.23 3.66
N GLY A 89 -11.53 -22.51 4.41
CA GLY A 89 -10.14 -22.87 4.67
C GLY A 89 -9.17 -22.48 3.55
N LYS A 90 -9.62 -21.87 2.45
CA LYS A 90 -8.71 -21.29 1.45
C LYS A 90 -8.02 -20.04 2.00
N ILE A 91 -6.93 -19.64 1.37
CA ILE A 91 -6.26 -18.38 1.68
C ILE A 91 -6.27 -17.44 0.47
N LEU A 92 -6.35 -16.15 0.74
CA LEU A 92 -5.98 -15.08 -0.18
C LEU A 92 -4.77 -14.37 0.39
N PHE A 93 -3.84 -13.96 -0.47
CA PHE A 93 -2.66 -13.23 -0.01
C PHE A 93 -2.21 -12.15 -1.00
N ILE A 94 -1.47 -11.19 -0.45
CA ILE A 94 -0.75 -10.16 -1.19
C ILE A 94 0.73 -10.30 -0.81
N HIS A 95 1.58 -10.41 -1.82
CA HIS A 95 3.03 -10.51 -1.67
C HIS A 95 3.67 -9.22 -2.18
N LEU A 96 4.42 -8.58 -1.29
CA LEU A 96 5.00 -7.25 -1.46
C LEU A 96 6.49 -7.33 -1.85
N ASP A 97 7.06 -6.21 -2.27
CA ASP A 97 8.48 -6.08 -2.60
C ASP A 97 9.43 -6.00 -1.38
N GLY A 98 8.88 -6.13 -0.18
CA GLY A 98 9.58 -6.09 1.08
C GLY A 98 8.62 -6.21 2.26
N PRO A 99 9.09 -6.01 3.50
CA PRO A 99 8.24 -6.11 4.68
C PRO A 99 7.03 -5.16 4.62
N VAL A 100 5.87 -5.59 5.12
CA VAL A 100 4.57 -4.88 5.02
C VAL A 100 4.61 -3.42 5.49
N ASP A 101 5.51 -3.08 6.42
CA ASP A 101 5.65 -1.74 6.99
C ASP A 101 6.46 -0.78 6.10
N THR A 102 7.30 -1.31 5.21
CA THR A 102 8.29 -0.57 4.41
C THR A 102 8.16 -0.82 2.91
N ALA A 103 7.35 -1.80 2.52
CA ALA A 103 7.02 -2.14 1.14
C ALA A 103 6.48 -0.92 0.37
N LYS A 104 6.83 -0.86 -0.91
CA LYS A 104 6.41 0.20 -1.83
C LYS A 104 5.56 -0.34 -2.97
N ASN A 105 5.61 -1.65 -3.21
CA ASN A 105 4.95 -2.27 -4.34
C ASN A 105 4.27 -3.57 -3.94
N ILE A 106 3.12 -3.83 -4.57
CA ILE A 106 2.56 -5.17 -4.68
C ILE A 106 3.26 -5.85 -5.86
N LEU A 107 3.79 -7.06 -5.63
CA LEU A 107 4.42 -7.87 -6.67
C LEU A 107 3.45 -8.94 -7.16
N TRP A 108 2.84 -9.69 -6.23
CA TRP A 108 1.81 -10.67 -6.53
C TRP A 108 0.57 -10.49 -5.67
N ILE A 109 -0.56 -10.87 -6.23
CA ILE A 109 -1.70 -11.36 -5.45
C ILE A 109 -1.78 -12.87 -5.63
N GLY A 110 -2.44 -13.57 -4.73
CA GLY A 110 -2.57 -15.00 -4.88
C GLY A 110 -3.62 -15.62 -4.00
N ASP A 111 -3.81 -16.90 -4.23
CA ASP A 111 -4.72 -17.73 -3.48
C ASP A 111 -4.10 -19.10 -3.20
N GLY A 112 -4.59 -19.75 -2.15
CA GLY A 112 -4.10 -21.06 -1.74
C GLY A 112 -5.24 -22.00 -1.38
N ILE A 113 -5.07 -23.26 -1.79
CA ILE A 113 -6.01 -24.34 -1.52
C ILE A 113 -5.38 -25.29 -0.50
N PRO A 114 -6.09 -25.64 0.59
CA PRO A 114 -5.59 -26.59 1.56
C PRO A 114 -5.40 -27.97 0.92
N GLY A 115 -4.28 -28.62 1.22
CA GLY A 115 -3.95 -29.94 0.71
C GLY A 115 -2.68 -30.50 1.35
N LYS A 116 -2.20 -31.61 0.79
CA LYS A 116 -1.00 -32.33 1.21
C LYS A 116 0.09 -32.20 0.15
N PHE A 117 1.34 -32.28 0.60
CA PHE A 117 2.49 -32.30 -0.29
C PHE A 117 2.67 -33.68 -0.95
N ILE A 118 1.77 -34.01 -1.89
CA ILE A 118 1.80 -35.19 -2.76
C ILE A 118 1.14 -34.83 -4.09
N LYS A 119 1.51 -35.53 -5.16
CA LYS A 119 1.05 -35.23 -6.53
C LYS A 119 -0.45 -35.42 -6.70
N ALA A 120 -1.02 -36.42 -6.03
CA ALA A 120 -2.46 -36.68 -6.09
C ALA A 120 -3.32 -35.55 -5.51
N ASP A 121 -2.76 -34.73 -4.63
CA ASP A 121 -3.47 -33.65 -3.93
C ASP A 121 -3.10 -32.25 -4.46
N GLN A 122 -2.22 -32.18 -5.47
CA GLN A 122 -1.93 -30.94 -6.19
C GLN A 122 -3.14 -30.56 -7.06
N PRO A 123 -3.67 -29.33 -6.92
CA PRO A 123 -4.74 -28.84 -7.79
C PRO A 123 -4.34 -28.94 -9.27
N LYS A 124 -5.30 -29.30 -10.12
CA LYS A 124 -5.08 -29.46 -11.57
C LYS A 124 -5.18 -28.13 -12.33
N GLU A 125 -5.77 -27.13 -11.69
CA GLU A 125 -5.88 -25.77 -12.18
C GLU A 125 -4.50 -25.13 -12.32
N ALA A 126 -4.34 -24.30 -13.34
CA ALA A 126 -3.06 -23.66 -13.62
C ALA A 126 -2.61 -22.75 -12.47
N GLY A 127 -1.31 -22.78 -12.18
CA GLY A 127 -0.64 -21.85 -11.28
C GLY A 127 -0.41 -22.35 -9.86
N TYR A 128 -1.02 -23.47 -9.43
CA TYR A 128 -0.74 -24.08 -8.12
C TYR A 128 0.56 -24.89 -8.14
N VAL A 129 1.67 -24.20 -8.37
CA VAL A 129 3.00 -24.81 -8.58
C VAL A 129 3.87 -24.82 -7.32
N HIS A 130 3.47 -24.07 -6.28
CA HIS A 130 4.23 -23.91 -5.05
C HIS A 130 3.44 -24.43 -3.84
N PHE A 131 4.12 -25.04 -2.87
CA PHE A 131 3.53 -25.61 -1.67
C PHE A 131 4.16 -25.05 -0.40
N HIS A 132 3.31 -24.61 0.53
CA HIS A 132 3.70 -24.21 1.88
C HIS A 132 3.17 -25.20 2.91
N GLY A 133 4.06 -25.74 3.76
CA GLY A 133 3.66 -26.57 4.90
C GLY A 133 2.97 -25.75 5.99
N MET A 134 1.97 -26.33 6.66
CA MET A 134 1.25 -25.70 7.77
C MET A 134 2.15 -25.38 8.98
N ASN A 135 3.28 -26.08 9.12
CA ASN A 135 4.27 -25.82 10.16
C ASN A 135 5.53 -25.12 9.61
N GLY A 136 5.40 -24.47 8.45
CA GLY A 136 6.50 -23.86 7.72
C GLY A 136 7.21 -24.81 6.76
N GLY A 137 8.14 -24.25 5.99
CA GLY A 137 8.86 -24.94 4.93
C GLY A 137 8.13 -24.91 3.58
N HIS A 138 8.90 -25.11 2.51
CA HIS A 138 8.41 -25.21 1.14
C HIS A 138 9.15 -26.31 0.37
N GLY A 139 8.45 -26.97 -0.55
CA GLY A 139 9.01 -27.98 -1.45
C GLY A 139 9.75 -29.12 -0.75
N PRO A 140 10.98 -29.48 -1.15
CA PRO A 140 11.66 -30.69 -0.65
C PRO A 140 12.04 -30.63 0.84
N ALA A 141 11.99 -29.45 1.47
CA ALA A 141 12.13 -29.32 2.91
C ALA A 141 10.89 -29.82 3.67
N VAL A 142 9.79 -30.11 2.96
CA VAL A 142 8.53 -30.59 3.50
C VAL A 142 8.41 -32.09 3.22
N ALA A 143 8.09 -32.87 4.25
CA ALA A 143 7.92 -34.32 4.10
C ALA A 143 6.70 -34.66 3.21
N PRO A 144 6.77 -35.74 2.42
CA PRO A 144 5.61 -36.23 1.66
C PRO A 144 4.36 -36.37 2.54
N GLY A 145 3.23 -35.88 2.04
CA GLY A 145 1.93 -35.96 2.73
C GLY A 145 1.72 -34.91 3.84
N THR A 146 2.69 -34.02 4.08
CA THR A 146 2.53 -32.91 5.03
C THR A 146 1.36 -32.03 4.64
N GLN A 147 0.54 -31.65 5.62
CA GLN A 147 -0.58 -30.73 5.44
C GLN A 147 -0.08 -29.30 5.21
N GLY A 148 -0.75 -28.57 4.33
CA GLY A 148 -0.39 -27.20 3.98
C GLY A 148 -1.29 -26.62 2.90
N PHE A 149 -0.72 -25.74 2.08
CA PHE A 149 -1.41 -25.04 1.01
C PHE A 149 -0.66 -25.17 -0.31
N TRP A 150 -1.38 -25.56 -1.35
CA TRP A 150 -0.97 -25.33 -2.72
C TRP A 150 -1.33 -23.90 -3.10
N VAL A 151 -0.33 -23.09 -3.46
CA VAL A 151 -0.51 -21.65 -3.68
C VAL A 151 -0.25 -21.28 -5.12
N ARG A 152 -1.03 -20.31 -5.60
CA ARG A 152 -0.89 -19.70 -6.92
C ARG A 152 -0.56 -18.23 -6.77
N HIS A 153 0.49 -17.82 -7.46
CA HIS A 153 0.94 -16.44 -7.53
C HIS A 153 0.49 -15.82 -8.86
N ILE A 154 -0.03 -14.59 -8.78
CA ILE A 154 -0.50 -13.81 -9.92
C ILE A 154 0.22 -12.46 -9.87
N ALA A 155 1.18 -12.27 -10.77
CA ALA A 155 1.98 -11.05 -10.85
C ALA A 155 1.10 -9.89 -11.32
N VAL A 156 1.10 -8.78 -10.56
CA VAL A 156 0.28 -7.60 -10.87
C VAL A 156 0.99 -6.62 -11.81
N LYS A 157 2.28 -6.84 -12.05
CA LYS A 157 3.14 -6.04 -12.93
C LYS A 157 4.33 -6.88 -13.39
N GLU A 158 5.10 -6.35 -14.33
CA GLU A 158 6.37 -6.93 -14.76
C GLU A 158 7.52 -6.51 -13.83
N PHE A 159 8.43 -7.42 -13.55
CA PHE A 159 9.63 -7.17 -12.75
C PHE A 159 10.61 -8.36 -12.86
N ASP A 160 11.83 -8.16 -12.38
CA ASP A 160 12.84 -9.22 -12.32
C ASP A 160 12.88 -9.84 -10.91
N ALA A 161 12.76 -11.16 -10.87
CA ALA A 161 12.90 -11.98 -9.67
C ALA A 161 14.22 -12.79 -9.72
N PRO A 162 14.67 -13.38 -8.61
CA PRO A 162 15.88 -14.20 -8.59
C PRO A 162 15.87 -15.38 -9.59
N TRP A 163 14.69 -15.82 -10.03
CA TRP A 163 14.51 -16.90 -11.01
C TRP A 163 14.25 -16.41 -12.44
N GLY A 164 14.27 -15.10 -12.69
CA GLY A 164 14.12 -14.51 -14.01
C GLY A 164 13.04 -13.45 -14.10
N HIS A 165 12.74 -13.04 -15.33
CA HIS A 165 11.75 -12.02 -15.62
C HIS A 165 10.33 -12.57 -15.42
N VAL A 166 9.53 -11.85 -14.63
CA VAL A 166 8.13 -12.18 -14.33
C VAL A 166 7.22 -11.29 -15.17
N THR A 167 6.35 -11.90 -15.96
CA THR A 167 5.31 -11.20 -16.72
C THR A 167 4.03 -11.09 -15.91
N SER A 168 3.23 -10.05 -16.14
CA SER A 168 1.91 -9.94 -15.50
C SER A 168 1.01 -11.15 -15.81
N GLY A 169 0.23 -11.60 -14.82
CA GLY A 169 -0.62 -12.79 -14.91
C GLY A 169 -0.17 -13.93 -14.00
N ILE A 170 -0.68 -15.14 -14.24
CA ILE A 170 -0.34 -16.33 -13.42
C ILE A 170 1.15 -16.65 -13.58
N ASP A 171 1.89 -16.61 -12.48
CA ASP A 171 3.31 -16.94 -12.45
C ASP A 171 3.50 -18.44 -12.22
N THR A 172 3.51 -19.20 -13.31
CA THR A 172 3.74 -20.67 -13.27
C THR A 172 5.18 -21.03 -12.95
N ASN A 173 6.09 -20.05 -12.90
CA ASN A 173 7.51 -20.24 -12.59
C ASN A 173 7.85 -19.77 -11.17
N PHE A 174 6.85 -19.37 -10.37
CA PHE A 174 7.05 -18.97 -8.99
C PHE A 174 7.52 -20.17 -8.15
N MET A 175 8.84 -20.25 -7.96
CA MET A 175 9.54 -21.22 -7.11
C MET A 175 8.88 -22.62 -7.08
N PRO A 176 8.74 -23.33 -8.21
CA PRO A 176 7.93 -24.54 -8.25
C PRO A 176 8.42 -25.60 -7.25
N THR A 177 7.49 -26.29 -6.63
CA THR A 177 7.75 -27.36 -5.66
C THR A 177 7.17 -28.67 -6.19
N PRO A 178 7.92 -29.44 -7.01
CA PRO A 178 7.45 -30.72 -7.53
C PRO A 178 7.09 -31.66 -6.37
N PRO A 179 5.84 -32.11 -6.27
CA PRO A 179 5.46 -33.03 -5.21
C PRO A 179 5.97 -34.45 -5.48
N PRO A 180 6.21 -35.24 -4.42
CA PRO A 180 6.40 -36.68 -4.54
C PRO A 180 5.09 -37.35 -5.03
N GLU A 181 5.22 -38.55 -5.60
CA GLU A 181 4.06 -39.39 -5.95
C GLU A 181 3.18 -39.69 -4.73
#